data_AF-A0A4P5WYP8-F1
#
_entry.id   AF-A0A4P5WYP8-F1
#
_cell.length_a   1.000
_cell.length_b   1.000
_cell.length_c   1.000
_cell.angle_alpha   90.00
_cell.angle_beta   90.00
_cell.angle_gamma   90.00
#
_symmetry.space_group_name_H-M   'P 1'
#
loop_
_entity.id
_entity.type
_entity.pdbx_description
1 polymer ?
#
loop_
_entity_poly.entity_id
_entity_poly.type
_entity_poly.pdbx_seq_one_letter_code
_entity_poly.pdbx_strand_id
1 'polypeptide(L)'
;MPLLALMYVRQKDLQILEGIGKAPWKFRTKLELAAELVEWCVTLFKSWFRKRVMVVADGAYAKRPFLKRLKATGAVVVSRLRKDAALFDVPEAAKRPGNVRSGGWRDPSCDREAIG
;
A
#
# COMPACT_ATOMS: atom_id res chain seq x y z
N MET A 1 1.48 -18.17 6.11
CA MET A 1 2.37 -18.61 4.99
C MET A 1 2.39 -17.52 3.93
N PRO A 2 3.54 -16.98 3.51
CA PRO A 2 3.59 -16.04 2.38
C PRO A 2 3.37 -16.80 1.05
N LEU A 3 2.53 -16.27 0.18
CA LEU A 3 2.15 -16.91 -1.09
C LEU A 3 3.29 -16.99 -2.12
N LEU A 4 4.27 -16.08 -2.06
CA LEU A 4 5.49 -16.09 -2.85
C LEU A 4 6.63 -15.51 -1.98
N ALA A 5 7.69 -16.29 -1.75
CA ALA A 5 8.78 -15.93 -0.86
C ALA A 5 9.89 -15.14 -1.60
N LEU A 6 9.56 -13.93 -2.08
CA LEU A 6 10.57 -13.03 -2.65
C LEU A 6 11.50 -12.50 -1.54
N MET A 7 12.72 -13.02 -1.49
CA MET A 7 13.70 -12.64 -0.47
C MET A 7 14.29 -11.26 -0.78
N TYR A 8 14.23 -10.35 0.19
CA TYR A 8 14.95 -9.08 0.08
C TYR A 8 16.42 -9.27 0.46
N VAL A 9 17.33 -8.93 -0.45
CA VAL A 9 18.78 -8.93 -0.23
C VAL A 9 19.29 -7.49 -0.24
N ARG A 10 20.09 -7.11 0.77
CA ARG A 10 20.68 -5.77 0.80
C ARG A 10 21.79 -5.68 -0.24
N GLN A 11 22.00 -4.48 -0.78
CA GLN A 11 23.02 -4.25 -1.80
C GLN A 11 24.44 -4.62 -1.35
N LYS A 12 24.80 -4.33 -0.10
CA LYS A 12 26.10 -4.70 0.46
C LYS A 12 26.33 -6.22 0.54
N ASP A 13 25.26 -6.98 0.72
CA ASP A 13 25.33 -8.43 0.85
C ASP A 13 25.44 -9.10 -0.54
N LEU A 14 24.99 -8.41 -1.60
CA LEU A 14 25.13 -8.90 -2.99
C LEU A 14 26.58 -9.00 -3.44
N GLN A 15 27.44 -8.04 -3.07
CA GLN A 15 28.87 -8.07 -3.42
C GLN A 15 29.57 -9.32 -2.84
N ILE A 16 29.20 -9.69 -1.61
CA ILE A 16 29.71 -10.90 -0.96
C ILE A 16 29.22 -12.15 -1.71
N LEU A 17 27.95 -12.17 -2.11
CA LEU A 17 27.33 -13.31 -2.80
C LEU A 17 27.82 -13.49 -4.24
N GLU A 18 28.13 -12.39 -4.94
CA GLU A 18 28.77 -12.41 -6.26
C GLU A 18 30.18 -13.01 -6.16
N GLY A 19 30.96 -12.65 -5.13
CA GLY A 19 32.29 -13.22 -4.87
C GLY A 19 32.29 -14.72 -4.57
N ILE A 20 31.17 -15.29 -4.10
CA ILE A 20 31.01 -16.73 -3.82
C ILE A 20 30.49 -17.49 -5.06
N GLY A 21 30.24 -16.81 -6.18
CA GLY A 21 29.79 -17.42 -7.44
C GLY A 21 28.36 -17.97 -7.39
N LYS A 22 27.56 -17.58 -6.39
CA LYS A 22 26.26 -18.23 -6.08
C LYS A 22 25.01 -17.44 -6.44
N ALA A 23 25.09 -16.22 -6.99
CA ALA A 23 23.89 -15.38 -7.07
C ALA A 23 23.65 -14.74 -8.45
N PRO A 24 22.61 -15.17 -9.20
CA PRO A 24 22.02 -14.36 -10.29
C PRO A 24 21.12 -13.22 -9.77
N TRP A 25 21.31 -12.77 -8.52
CA TRP A 25 20.37 -11.87 -7.85
C TRP A 25 20.70 -10.42 -8.16
N LYS A 26 19.77 -9.71 -8.80
CA LYS A 26 19.87 -8.27 -8.98
C LYS A 26 19.28 -7.56 -7.75
N PHE A 27 19.94 -6.50 -7.29
CA PHE A 27 19.40 -5.68 -6.20
C PHE A 27 18.01 -5.17 -6.57
N ARG A 28 17.06 -5.34 -5.65
CA ARG A 28 15.70 -4.83 -5.74
C ARG A 28 15.32 -4.21 -4.41
N THR A 29 14.59 -3.11 -4.47
CA THR A 29 14.06 -2.47 -3.27
C THR A 29 12.87 -3.27 -2.72
N LYS A 30 12.59 -3.11 -1.41
CA LYS A 30 11.41 -3.75 -0.78
C LYS A 30 10.11 -3.35 -1.46
N LEU A 31 10.02 -2.12 -1.97
CA LEU A 31 8.84 -1.63 -2.68
C LEU A 31 8.65 -2.31 -4.04
N GLU A 32 9.73 -2.59 -4.75
CA GLU A 32 9.67 -3.32 -6.02
C GLU A 32 9.29 -4.78 -5.82
N LEU A 33 9.86 -5.44 -4.81
CA LEU A 33 9.51 -6.82 -4.45
C LEU A 33 8.05 -6.93 -4.01
N ALA A 34 7.58 -5.98 -3.18
CA ALA A 34 6.18 -5.93 -2.78
C ALA A 34 5.23 -5.73 -3.97
N ALA A 35 5.62 -4.86 -4.92
CA ALA A 35 4.81 -4.64 -6.11
C ALA A 35 4.72 -5.90 -7.00
N GLU A 36 5.84 -6.60 -7.18
CA GLU A 36 5.92 -7.84 -7.95
C GLU A 36 5.09 -8.96 -7.32
N LEU A 37 5.15 -9.11 -5.99
CA LEU A 37 4.31 -10.03 -5.24
C LEU A 37 2.82 -9.74 -5.49
N VAL A 38 2.41 -8.48 -5.36
CA VAL A 38 1.01 -8.09 -5.55
C VAL A 38 0.58 -8.28 -7.01
N GLU A 39 1.44 -7.95 -7.97
CA GLU A 39 1.18 -8.14 -9.39
C GLU A 39 0.95 -9.61 -9.75
N TRP A 40 1.81 -10.51 -9.25
CA TRP A 40 1.61 -11.94 -9.39
C TRP A 40 0.28 -12.40 -8.77
N CYS A 41 -0.03 -11.97 -7.56
CA CYS A 41 -1.30 -12.28 -6.90
C CYS A 41 -2.50 -11.79 -7.73
N VAL A 42 -2.52 -10.52 -8.12
CA VAL A 42 -3.62 -9.92 -8.90
C VAL A 42 -3.83 -10.67 -10.21
N THR A 43 -2.73 -11.04 -10.89
CA THR A 43 -2.80 -11.80 -12.14
C THR A 43 -3.41 -13.18 -11.92
N LEU A 44 -2.99 -13.88 -10.87
CA LEU A 44 -3.55 -15.18 -10.48
C LEU A 44 -5.03 -15.11 -10.11
N PHE A 45 -5.43 -14.10 -9.33
CA PHE A 45 -6.83 -13.94 -8.93
C PHE A 45 -7.73 -13.52 -10.11
N LYS A 46 -7.22 -12.71 -11.03
CA LYS A 46 -7.93 -12.33 -12.25
C LYS A 46 -8.15 -13.52 -13.17
N SER A 47 -7.15 -14.38 -13.35
CA SER A 47 -7.29 -15.57 -14.20
C SER A 47 -8.28 -16.57 -13.60
N TRP A 48 -8.24 -16.77 -12.28
CA TRP A 48 -9.08 -17.78 -11.61
C TRP A 48 -10.50 -17.29 -11.33
N PHE A 49 -10.65 -16.11 -10.72
CA PHE A 49 -11.94 -15.66 -10.21
C PHE A 49 -12.65 -14.64 -11.12
N ARG A 50 -11.95 -14.09 -12.14
CA ARG A 50 -12.47 -13.08 -13.09
C ARG A 50 -13.12 -11.86 -12.40
N LYS A 51 -12.74 -11.58 -11.15
CA LYS A 51 -13.23 -10.45 -10.34
C LYS A 51 -12.16 -9.36 -10.21
N ARG A 52 -12.61 -8.15 -9.90
CA ARG A 52 -11.72 -7.02 -9.60
C ARG A 52 -11.07 -7.24 -8.22
N VAL A 53 -9.76 -7.07 -8.15
CA VAL A 53 -8.98 -7.22 -6.91
C VAL A 53 -8.79 -5.84 -6.27
N MET A 54 -9.04 -5.77 -4.95
CA MET A 54 -8.75 -4.60 -4.14
C MET A 54 -7.54 -4.89 -3.25
N VAL A 55 -6.54 -4.02 -3.28
CA VAL A 55 -5.30 -4.13 -2.52
C VAL A 55 -5.29 -3.07 -1.43
N VAL A 56 -5.22 -3.50 -0.18
CA VAL A 56 -5.10 -2.60 0.98
C VAL A 56 -3.65 -2.63 1.46
N ALA A 57 -3.01 -1.47 1.51
CA ALA A 57 -1.61 -1.33 1.90
C ALA A 57 -1.42 -0.21 2.93
N ASP A 58 -0.42 -0.32 3.79
CA ASP A 58 -0.08 0.76 4.72
C ASP A 58 0.67 1.91 4.01
N GLY A 59 0.77 3.06 4.69
CA GLY A 59 1.36 4.26 4.11
C GLY A 59 2.83 4.10 3.71
N ALA A 60 3.60 3.16 4.29
CA ALA A 60 4.97 2.89 3.88
C ALA A 60 5.07 2.51 2.38
N TYR A 61 4.05 1.82 1.85
CA TYR A 61 3.95 1.42 0.45
C TYR A 61 3.32 2.45 -0.47
N ALA A 62 2.78 3.55 0.06
CA ALA A 62 2.21 4.65 -0.71
C ALA A 62 3.30 5.52 -1.37
N LYS A 63 4.15 4.89 -2.19
CA LYS A 63 5.24 5.50 -2.95
C LYS A 63 5.11 5.14 -4.43
N ARG A 64 5.61 6.03 -5.29
CA ARG A 64 5.54 5.93 -6.76
C ARG A 64 5.96 4.56 -7.36
N PRO A 65 7.08 3.92 -6.99
CA PRO A 65 7.49 2.66 -7.62
C PRO A 65 6.50 1.51 -7.38
N PHE A 66 5.84 1.50 -6.22
CA PHE A 66 4.81 0.52 -5.89
C PHE A 66 3.49 0.85 -6.59
N LEU A 67 2.96 2.06 -6.35
CA LEU A 67 1.65 2.47 -6.87
C LEU A 67 1.57 2.46 -8.40
N LYS A 68 2.64 2.83 -9.10
CA LYS A 68 2.67 2.81 -10.57
C LYS A 68 2.49 1.39 -11.12
N ARG A 69 3.17 0.40 -10.52
CA ARG A 69 3.06 -1.01 -10.93
C ARG A 69 1.66 -1.55 -10.63
N LEU A 70 1.14 -1.33 -9.43
CA LEU A 70 -0.21 -1.78 -9.08
C LEU A 70 -1.30 -1.14 -9.96
N LYS A 71 -1.18 0.15 -10.30
CA LYS A 71 -2.11 0.81 -11.22
C LYS A 71 -2.10 0.16 -12.61
N ALA A 72 -0.93 -0.24 -13.11
CA ALA A 72 -0.80 -0.94 -14.39
C ALA A 72 -1.54 -2.30 -14.40
N THR A 73 -1.63 -2.98 -13.25
CA THR A 73 -2.40 -4.22 -13.12
C THR A 73 -3.92 -3.99 -13.18
N GLY A 74 -4.41 -2.75 -13.07
CA GLY A 74 -5.84 -2.45 -13.00
C GLY A 74 -6.52 -2.88 -11.70
N ALA A 75 -5.75 -3.09 -10.63
CA ALA A 75 -6.27 -3.30 -9.27
C ALA A 75 -6.68 -1.95 -8.65
N VAL A 76 -7.63 -1.99 -7.71
CA VAL A 76 -7.98 -0.83 -6.88
C VAL A 76 -7.07 -0.84 -5.67
N VAL A 77 -6.29 0.22 -5.46
CA VAL A 77 -5.38 0.33 -4.31
C VAL A 77 -5.94 1.30 -3.29
N VAL A 78 -6.07 0.84 -2.05
CA VAL A 78 -6.43 1.64 -0.90
C VAL A 78 -5.23 1.69 0.03
N SER A 79 -4.77 2.90 0.35
CA SER A 79 -3.66 3.07 1.28
C SER A 79 -3.80 4.34 2.09
N ARG A 80 -3.08 4.42 3.21
CA ARG A 80 -2.96 5.66 3.96
C ARG A 80 -2.08 6.64 3.19
N LEU A 81 -2.57 7.86 2.98
CA LEU A 81 -1.74 8.94 2.43
C LEU A 81 -0.62 9.26 3.43
N ARG A 82 0.62 9.35 2.96
CA ARG A 82 1.76 9.71 3.81
C ARG A 82 1.78 11.23 4.06
N LYS A 83 2.24 11.63 5.24
CA LYS A 83 2.45 13.04 5.60
C LYS A 83 3.43 13.76 4.66
N ASP A 84 4.45 13.04 4.18
CA ASP A 84 5.47 13.55 3.24
C ASP A 84 5.06 13.39 1.75
N ALA A 85 3.78 13.19 1.46
CA ALA A 85 3.31 13.13 0.08
C ALA A 85 3.18 14.55 -0.50
N ALA A 86 3.88 14.82 -1.60
CA ALA A 86 3.68 16.02 -2.39
C ALA A 86 2.39 15.87 -3.21
N LEU A 87 1.29 16.42 -2.69
CA LEU A 87 0.02 16.48 -3.39
C LEU A 87 0.03 17.74 -4.26
N PHE A 88 0.13 17.57 -5.57
CA PHE A 88 0.18 18.69 -6.53
C PHE A 88 -1.21 19.30 -6.77
N ASP A 89 -2.26 18.49 -6.67
CA ASP A 89 -3.65 18.89 -6.83
C ASP A 89 -4.51 18.30 -5.72
N VAL A 90 -5.44 19.10 -5.21
CA VAL A 90 -6.44 18.61 -4.25
C VAL A 90 -7.54 17.89 -5.03
N PRO A 91 -8.02 16.71 -4.60
CA PRO A 91 -9.18 16.11 -5.24
C PRO A 91 -10.34 17.09 -5.19
N GLU A 92 -11.12 17.16 -6.27
CA GLU A 92 -12.38 17.90 -6.28
C GLU A 92 -13.20 17.48 -5.05
N ALA A 93 -13.72 18.48 -4.33
CA ALA A 93 -14.55 18.22 -3.16
C ALA A 93 -15.71 17.31 -3.61
N ALA A 94 -15.75 16.11 -3.05
CA ALA A 94 -16.84 15.18 -3.33
C ALA A 94 -18.15 15.92 -3.13
N LYS A 95 -19.05 15.90 -4.14
CA LYS A 95 -20.40 16.44 -4.01
C LYS A 95 -20.99 15.82 -2.75
N ARG A 96 -21.22 16.63 -1.72
CA ARG A 96 -21.79 16.16 -0.46
C ARG A 96 -23.07 15.41 -0.83
N PRO A 97 -23.17 14.10 -0.58
CA PRO A 97 -24.47 13.47 -0.52
C PRO A 97 -25.27 14.30 0.48
N GLY A 98 -26.49 14.70 0.09
CA GLY A 98 -27.29 15.69 0.80
C GLY A 98 -27.17 15.57 2.31
N ASN A 99 -26.98 16.73 2.96
CA ASN A 99 -26.87 16.91 4.39
C ASN A 99 -27.99 16.17 5.14
N VAL A 100 -27.75 14.92 5.53
CA VAL A 100 -28.48 14.29 6.62
C VAL A 100 -27.66 14.59 7.85
N ARG A 101 -28.19 15.48 8.69
CA ARG A 101 -27.64 15.77 10.03
C ARG A 101 -27.57 14.45 10.82
N SER A 102 -26.44 13.76 10.75
CA SER A 102 -26.12 12.68 11.68
C SER A 102 -25.56 13.32 12.94
N GLY A 103 -26.30 13.15 14.04
CA GLY A 103 -25.97 13.67 15.35
C GLY A 103 -24.53 13.39 15.73
N GLY A 104 -23.84 14.42 16.19
CA GLY A 104 -22.48 14.31 16.66
C GLY A 104 -22.38 13.27 17.78
N TRP A 105 -21.37 12.42 17.69
CA TRP A 105 -20.89 11.66 18.84
C TRP A 105 -20.32 12.66 19.85
N ARG A 106 -21.06 12.89 20.93
CA ARG A 106 -20.52 13.50 22.15
C ARG A 106 -19.84 12.40 22.95
N ASP A 107 -18.57 12.59 23.27
CA ASP A 107 -17.85 11.78 24.24
C ASP A 107 -18.40 12.08 25.65
N PRO A 108 -19.08 11.14 26.34
CA PRO A 108 -19.63 11.38 27.67
C PRO A 108 -18.57 11.45 28.78
N SER A 109 -17.29 11.27 28.46
CA SER A 109 -16.20 11.32 29.44
C SER A 109 -15.65 12.72 29.68
N CYS A 110 -15.91 13.69 28.79
CA CYS A 110 -15.43 15.07 28.94
C CYS A 110 -16.27 15.94 29.89
N ASP A 111 -17.49 15.51 30.25
CA ASP A 111 -18.45 16.33 31.02
C ASP A 111 -18.42 16.08 32.54
N ARG A 112 -17.46 15.28 33.05
CA ARG A 112 -17.45 14.87 34.48
C ARG A 112 -16.45 15.60 35.38
N GLU A 113 -15.72 16.59 34.87
CA GLU A 113 -14.70 17.34 35.64
C GLU A 113 -15.03 18.82 35.90
N ALA A 114 -16.29 19.24 35.74
CA ALA A 114 -16.70 20.64 35.93
C ALA A 114 -17.71 20.89 37.08
N ILE A 115 -17.76 20.01 38.08
CA ILE A 115 -18.48 20.28 39.33
C ILE A 115 -17.63 19.79 40.51
N GLY A 116 -16.78 20.69 40.99
CA GLY A 116 -16.00 20.59 42.22
C GLY A 116 -15.70 22.01 42.70
#